data_AF-A0A959Z025-F1
#
_entry.id   AF-A0A959Z025-F1
#
_cell.length_a   1.000
_cell.length_b   1.000
_cell.length_c   1.000
_cell.angle_alpha   90.00
_cell.angle_beta   90.00
_cell.angle_gamma   90.00
#
_symmetry.space_group_name_H-M   'P 1'
#
loop_
_entity.id
_entity.type
_entity.pdbx_description
1 polymer ?
#
loop_
_entity_poly.entity_id
_entity_poly.type
_entity_poly.pdbx_seq_one_letter_code
_entity_poly.pdbx_strand_id
1 'polypeptide(L)' 'PDPGGVVNNTEASELRLNYIDVPLQVHRRINDRLYVRAGPQVSFLTSAVVRTTGDLGTGEVFTLEDDVKDDLESLDV' A
#
# COMPACT_ATOMS: atom_id res chain seq x y z
N PRO A 1 -18.51 37.01 -19.69
CA PRO A 1 -18.01 36.75 -18.33
C PRO A 1 -18.58 35.42 -17.83
N ASP A 2 -17.80 34.37 -18.06
CA ASP A 2 -18.10 33.00 -17.64
C ASP A 2 -17.42 32.79 -16.27
N PRO A 3 -18.15 32.60 -15.16
CA PRO A 3 -17.52 32.35 -13.86
C PRO A 3 -17.37 30.85 -13.65
N GLY A 4 -16.69 30.17 -14.57
CA GLY A 4 -16.36 28.75 -14.46
C GLY A 4 -14.99 28.58 -13.80
N GLY A 5 -14.91 28.85 -12.50
CA GLY A 5 -13.69 28.64 -11.72
C GLY A 5 -13.22 27.19 -11.84
N VAL A 6 -11.97 27.02 -12.26
CA VAL A 6 -11.29 25.72 -12.22
C VAL A 6 -11.17 25.31 -10.76
N VAL A 7 -11.99 24.35 -10.34
CA VAL A 7 -11.86 23.72 -9.03
C VAL A 7 -10.63 22.82 -9.11
N ASN A 8 -9.49 23.30 -8.59
CA ASN A 8 -8.31 22.47 -8.36
C ASN A 8 -8.62 21.55 -7.17
N ASN A 9 -9.40 20.50 -7.41
CA ASN A 9 -9.58 19.41 -6.45
C ASN A 9 -8.21 18.74 -6.27
N THR A 10 -7.55 19.04 -5.16
CA THR A 10 -6.33 18.31 -4.77
C THR A 10 -6.79 16.98 -4.20
N GLU A 11 -7.02 16.01 -5.09
CA GLU A 11 -7.33 14.64 -4.71
C GLU A 11 -6.04 13.98 -4.23
N ALA A 12 -6.00 13.59 -2.96
CA ALA A 12 -4.92 12.80 -2.39
C ALA A 12 -5.39 11.35 -2.28
N SER A 13 -4.79 10.46 -3.06
CA SER A 13 -5.03 9.02 -2.99
C SER A 13 -3.85 8.33 -2.32
N GLU A 14 -4.11 7.55 -1.28
CA GLU A 14 -3.14 6.76 -0.53
C GLU A 14 -3.49 5.27 -0.66
N LEU A 15 -2.57 4.47 -1.19
CA LEU A 15 -2.69 3.01 -1.22
C LEU A 15 -1.95 2.42 -0.02
N ARG A 16 -2.68 1.68 0.84
CA ARG A 16 -2.13 0.97 1.99
C ARG A 16 -2.19 -0.53 1.75
N LEU A 17 -1.01 -1.15 1.70
CA LEU A 17 -0.86 -2.60 1.53
C LEU A 17 -0.31 -3.21 2.82
N ASN A 18 -0.93 -4.28 3.30
CA ASN A 18 -0.50 -5.01 4.48
C ASN A 18 -0.15 -6.44 4.11
N TYR A 19 1.09 -6.85 4.39
CA TYR A 19 1.59 -8.20 4.13
C TYR A 19 1.97 -8.92 5.43
N ILE A 20 1.82 -10.24 5.44
CA ILE A 20 2.48 -11.13 6.41
C ILE A 20 3.64 -11.80 5.70
N ASP A 21 4.86 -11.53 6.18
CA ASP A 21 6.09 -12.10 5.64
C ASP A 21 6.56 -13.29 6.49
N VAL A 22 6.76 -14.44 5.84
CA VAL A 22 7.28 -15.67 6.45
C VAL A 22 8.64 -16.00 5.81
N PRO A 23 9.74 -15.56 6.45
CA PRO A 23 11.09 -15.85 5.95
C PRO A 23 11.53 -17.28 6.32
N LEU A 24 11.96 -18.07 5.33
CA LEU A 24 12.53 -19.40 5.54
C LEU A 24 14.06 -19.30 5.42
N GLN A 25 14.75 -19.07 6.54
CA GLN A 25 16.19 -18.77 6.51
C GLN A 25 17.05 -19.91 7.05
N VAL A 26 18.13 -20.23 6.33
CA VAL A 26 19.24 -21.04 6.82
C VAL A 26 20.32 -20.13 7.36
N HIS A 27 20.76 -20.42 8.58
CA HIS A 27 21.80 -19.65 9.27
C HIS A 27 23.11 -20.43 9.24
N ARG A 28 24.19 -19.77 8.78
CA ARG A 28 25.54 -20.35 8.82
C ARG A 28 26.51 -19.40 9.47
N ARG A 29 27.17 -19.88 10.53
CA ARG A 29 28.30 -19.19 11.17
C ARG A 29 29.55 -19.36 10.31
N ILE A 30 30.22 -18.25 10.02
CA ILE A 30 31.52 -18.25 9.32
C ILE A 30 32.65 -18.18 10.34
N ASN A 31 32.50 -17.35 11.38
CA ASN A 31 33.40 -17.29 12.54
C ASN A 31 32.64 -16.68 13.75
N ASP A 32 33.36 -16.31 14.81
CA ASP A 32 32.73 -15.85 16.06
C ASP A 32 31.95 -14.54 15.95
N ARG A 33 32.18 -13.76 14.89
CA ARG A 33 31.59 -12.43 14.69
C ARG A 33 30.76 -12.32 13.42
N LEU A 34 30.86 -13.27 12.50
CA LEU A 34 30.21 -13.23 11.20
C LEU A 34 29.28 -14.42 10.98
N TYR A 35 28.04 -14.11 10.63
CA TYR A 35 27.00 -15.07 10.31
C TYR A 35 26.34 -14.65 9.00
N VAL A 36 26.07 -15.63 8.14
CA VAL A 36 25.30 -15.42 6.91
C VAL A 36 23.95 -16.08 7.07
N ARG A 37 22.92 -15.39 6.61
CA ARG A 37 21.55 -15.88 6.52
C ARG A 37 21.12 -15.82 5.07
N ALA A 38 20.60 -16.92 4.57
CA ALA A 38 20.10 -17.01 3.21
C ALA A 38 18.91 -17.95 3.17
N GLY A 39 17.94 -17.63 2.33
CA GLY A 39 16.78 -18.48 2.10
C GLY A 39 15.63 -17.70 1.48
N PRO A 40 14.61 -18.40 0.98
CA PRO A 40 13.46 -17.78 0.34
C PRO A 40 12.57 -17.06 1.38
N GLN A 41 11.77 -16.12 0.88
CA GLN A 41 10.72 -15.46 1.64
C GLN A 41 9.38 -15.68 0.93
N VAL A 42 8.32 -15.91 1.70
CA VAL A 42 6.95 -15.97 1.22
C VAL A 42 6.17 -14.85 1.89
N SER A 43 5.48 -14.05 1.10
CA SER A 43 4.68 -12.91 1.56
C SER A 43 3.21 -13.14 1.19
N PHE A 44 2.31 -12.89 2.14
CA PHE A 44 0.87 -13.02 1.93
C PHE A 44 0.20 -11.67 2.07
N LEU A 45 -0.47 -11.19 1.01
CA LEU A 45 -1.26 -9.97 1.06
C LEU A 45 -2.49 -10.19 1.95
N THR A 46 -2.58 -9.44 3.05
CA THR A 46 -3.69 -9.56 4.01
C THR A 46 -4.78 -8.55 3.75
N SER A 47 -4.41 -7.33 3.35
CA SER A 47 -5.33 -6.20 3.13
C SER A 47 -4.71 -5.21 2.16
N ALA A 48 -5.54 -4.67 1.26
CA ALA A 48 -5.19 -3.57 0.38
C ALA A 48 -6.33 -2.54 0.41
N VAL A 49 -6.05 -1.36 0.96
CA VAL A 49 -7.06 -0.30 1.10
C VAL A 49 -6.60 0.93 0.33
N VAL A 50 -7.46 1.46 -0.53
CA VAL A 50 -7.28 2.76 -1.17
C VAL A 50 -8.07 3.79 -0.38
N ARG A 51 -7.38 4.83 0.09
CA ARG A 51 -8.00 5.97 0.74
C ARG A 51 -7.89 7.18 -0.15
N THR A 52 -9.03 7.68 -0.60
CA THR A 52 -9.11 8.91 -1.40
C THR A 52 -9.69 10.02 -0.54
N THR A 53 -8.94 11.10 -0.38
CA THR A 53 -9.36 12.28 0.37
C THR A 53 -9.51 13.45 -0.60
N GLY A 54 -10.64 14.15 -0.54
CA GLY A 54 -10.92 15.30 -1.40
C GLY A 54 -11.63 16.42 -0.64
N ASP A 55 -11.52 17.64 -1.16
CA ASP A 55 -12.24 18.82 -0.70
C ASP A 55 -13.44 19.06 -1.62
N LEU A 56 -14.64 19.24 -1.06
CA LEU A 56 -15.86 19.51 -1.82
C LEU A 56 -15.96 20.97 -2.30
N GLY A 57 -14.92 21.79 -2.11
CA GLY A 57 -14.89 23.21 -2.46
C GLY A 57 -15.69 24.10 -1.49
N THR A 58 -16.39 23.50 -0.54
CA THR A 58 -17.10 24.14 0.59
C THR A 58 -16.26 24.21 1.86
N GLY A 59 -15.02 23.69 1.83
CA GLY A 59 -14.16 23.49 3.00
C GLY A 59 -14.48 22.21 3.79
N GLU A 60 -15.42 21.40 3.30
CA GLU A 60 -15.73 20.08 3.85
C GLU A 60 -14.86 19.01 3.19
N VAL A 61 -14.17 18.22 4.02
CA VAL A 61 -13.29 17.14 3.56
C VAL A 61 -14.08 15.83 3.57
N PHE A 62 -14.06 15.11 2.45
CA PHE A 62 -14.57 13.75 2.38
C PHE A 62 -13.43 12.74 2.30
N THR A 63 -13.63 11.58 2.91
CA THR A 63 -12.74 10.42 2.81
C THR A 63 -13.55 9.26 2.27
N LEU A 64 -13.08 8.66 1.18
CA LEU A 64 -13.58 7.40 0.64
C LEU A 64 -12.51 6.33 0.90
N GLU A 65 -12.90 5.23 1.55
CA GLU A 65 -12.06 4.04 1.73
C GLU A 65 -12.66 2.90 0.92
N ASP A 66 -11.84 2.28 0.07
CA ASP A 66 -12.23 1.15 -0.77
C ASP A 66 -11.26 -0.01 -0.57
N ASP A 67 -11.79 -1.23 -0.45
CA ASP A 67 -11.00 -2.45 -0.32
C ASP A 67 -10.74 -3.03 -1.71
N VAL A 68 -9.48 -2.98 -2.13
CA VAL A 68 -9.03 -3.38 -3.47
C VAL A 68 -8.22 -4.67 -3.45
N LYS A 69 -8.30 -5.44 -2.36
CA LYS A 69 -7.52 -6.67 -2.21
C LYS A 69 -7.81 -7.68 -3.32
N ASP A 70 -9.09 -7.90 -3.64
CA ASP A 70 -9.51 -8.88 -4.64
C ASP A 70 -9.06 -8.48 -6.06
N ASP A 71 -9.03 -7.17 -6.35
CA ASP A 71 -8.53 -6.64 -7.62
C ASP A 71 -7.01 -6.85 -7.76
N LEU A 72 -6.25 -6.76 -6.66
CA LEU A 72 -4.81 -7.02 -6.64
C LEU A 72 -4.47 -8.51 -6.79
N GLU A 73 -5.23 -9.42 -6.18
CA GLU A 73 -5.02 -10.88 -6.32
C GLU A 73 -5.16 -11.33 -7.79
N SER A 74 -5.96 -10.62 -8.60
CA SER A 74 -6.16 -10.96 -10.02
C SER A 74 -5.01 -10.59 -10.97
N LEU A 75 -4.10 -9.71 -10.53
CA LEU A 75 -2.97 -9.21 -11.33
C LEU A 75 -1.68 -10.02 -11.14
N ASP A 76 -1.63 -10.89 -10.13
CA ASP A 76 -0.48 -11.76 -9.82
C ASP A 76 -0.65 -13.11 -10.56
N VAL A 77 -0.61 -13.06 -11.91
CA VAL A 77 -0.63 -14.23 -12.83
C VAL A 77 0.70 -14.47 -13.52
#